data_AF-A0AAN7UH17-F1
#
_entry.id   AF-A0AAN7UH17-F1
#
_cell.length_a   1.000
_cell.length_b   1.000
_cell.length_c   1.000
_cell.angle_alpha   90.00
_cell.angle_beta   90.00
_cell.angle_gamma   90.00
#
_symmetry.space_group_name_H-M   'P 1'
#
loop_
_entity.id
_entity.type
_entity.pdbx_description
1 polymer ?
#
loop_
_entity_poly.entity_id
_entity_poly.type
_entity_poly.pdbx_seq_one_letter_code
_entity_poly.pdbx_strand_id
1 'polypeptide(L)'
;MEAASLSSLAATQLGTASSLPIDITIETIVATLIICLGLVSGTSQLRPIQWRVWAGKIEQEGEVGFRNSSGEVEKDYVGNPFRLLESRPGFIDIRKQRSEFATWVKNEAVET
;
A
#
# COMPACT_ATOMS: atom_id res chain seq x y z
N MET A 1 -6.35 -39.67 -28.86
CA MET A 1 -7.76 -39.24 -28.64
C MET A 1 -8.07 -39.66 -27.21
N GLU A 2 -7.66 -38.85 -26.25
CA GLU A 2 -7.61 -39.20 -24.83
C GLU A 2 -8.32 -38.08 -24.06
N ALA A 3 -9.63 -38.23 -23.94
CA ALA A 3 -10.51 -37.29 -23.26
C ALA A 3 -11.69 -38.08 -22.69
N ALA A 4 -11.45 -38.85 -21.63
CA ALA A 4 -12.52 -39.53 -20.90
C ALA A 4 -12.07 -39.95 -19.50
N SER A 5 -11.70 -39.02 -18.63
CA SER A 5 -11.56 -39.30 -17.19
C SER A 5 -11.84 -38.07 -16.31
N LEU A 6 -12.81 -37.23 -16.71
CA LEU A 6 -13.36 -36.19 -15.83
C LEU A 6 -14.82 -36.47 -15.41
N SER A 7 -15.43 -37.54 -15.93
CA SER A 7 -16.83 -37.90 -15.60
C SER A 7 -17.01 -38.58 -14.24
N SER A 8 -15.95 -39.01 -13.56
CA SER A 8 -16.08 -39.69 -12.26
C SER A 8 -16.29 -38.76 -11.07
N LEU A 9 -16.18 -37.43 -11.25
CA LEU A 9 -16.51 -36.46 -10.19
C LEU A 9 -18.00 -36.06 -10.19
N ALA A 10 -18.77 -36.46 -11.21
CA ALA A 10 -20.14 -36.03 -11.43
C ALA A 10 -21.19 -37.16 -11.28
N ALA A 11 -20.83 -38.27 -10.64
CA ALA A 11 -21.75 -39.38 -10.40
C ALA A 11 -22.28 -39.34 -8.95
N THR A 12 -23.46 -38.75 -8.83
CA THR A 12 -24.55 -39.23 -7.95
C THR A 12 -24.34 -39.11 -6.44
N GLN A 13 -24.38 -37.89 -5.92
CA GLN A 13 -24.82 -37.65 -4.54
C GLN A 13 -26.34 -37.41 -4.50
N LEU A 14 -27.13 -38.32 -5.09
CA LEU A 14 -28.53 -38.48 -4.70
C LEU A 14 -28.54 -39.37 -3.45
N GLY A 15 -28.28 -38.78 -2.30
CA GLY A 15 -28.17 -39.51 -1.05
C GLY A 15 -28.27 -38.56 0.12
N THR A 16 -29.50 -38.41 0.64
CA THR A 16 -29.89 -37.69 1.87
C THR A 16 -29.36 -36.26 1.96
N ALA A 17 -30.27 -35.28 2.03
CA ALA A 17 -29.94 -33.97 2.59
C ALA A 17 -29.63 -34.12 4.08
N SER A 18 -28.48 -34.71 4.41
CA SER A 18 -27.92 -34.69 5.76
C SER A 18 -27.44 -33.27 5.96
N SER A 19 -28.23 -32.49 6.70
CA SER A 19 -27.81 -31.18 7.20
C SER A 19 -26.45 -31.33 7.88
N LEU A 20 -25.54 -30.41 7.60
CA LEU A 20 -24.24 -30.36 8.26
C LEU A 20 -24.45 -30.32 9.80
N PRO A 21 -23.65 -31.04 10.60
CA PRO A 21 -23.78 -30.97 12.06
C PRO A 21 -23.69 -29.53 12.56
N ILE A 22 -24.48 -29.19 13.57
CA ILE A 22 -24.59 -27.81 14.06
C ILE A 22 -23.25 -27.26 14.55
N ASP A 23 -22.42 -28.10 15.17
CA ASP A 23 -21.10 -27.75 15.69
C ASP A 23 -20.18 -27.17 14.60
N ILE A 24 -20.05 -27.88 13.47
CA ILE A 24 -19.22 -27.44 12.35
C ILE A 24 -19.80 -26.19 11.65
N THR A 25 -21.12 -26.01 11.64
CA THR A 25 -21.71 -24.78 11.09
C THR A 25 -21.41 -23.55 11.96
N ILE A 26 -21.49 -23.69 13.29
CA ILE A 26 -21.20 -22.60 14.21
C ILE A 26 -19.70 -22.27 14.15
N GLU A 27 -18.83 -23.28 14.18
CA GLU A 27 -17.39 -23.08 14.11
C GLU A 27 -16.99 -22.33 12.83
N THR A 28 -17.51 -22.74 11.67
CA THR A 28 -17.18 -22.10 10.40
C THR A 28 -17.71 -20.67 10.31
N ILE A 29 -18.89 -20.37 10.86
CA ILE A 29 -19.41 -19.00 10.94
C ILE A 29 -18.51 -18.14 11.84
N VAL A 30 -18.13 -18.64 13.03
CA VAL A 30 -17.27 -17.92 13.97
C VAL A 30 -15.88 -17.71 13.37
N ALA A 31 -15.29 -18.73 12.75
CA ALA A 31 -14.00 -18.63 12.07
C ALA A 31 -14.04 -17.59 10.94
N THR A 32 -15.11 -17.60 10.13
CA THR A 32 -15.30 -16.60 9.07
C THR A 32 -15.39 -15.18 9.65
N LEU A 33 -16.12 -14.98 10.76
CA LEU A 33 -16.19 -13.68 11.43
C LEU A 33 -14.83 -13.23 11.95
N ILE A 34 -14.07 -14.12 12.60
CA ILE A 34 -12.72 -13.81 13.10
C ILE A 34 -11.80 -13.42 11.95
N ILE A 35 -11.83 -14.15 10.84
CA ILE A 35 -11.03 -13.85 9.65
C ILE A 35 -11.42 -12.48 9.09
N CYS A 36 -12.71 -12.21 8.89
CA CYS A 36 -13.19 -10.91 8.42
C CYS A 36 -12.76 -9.77 9.35
N LEU A 37 -12.88 -9.96 10.67
CA LEU A 37 -12.46 -8.99 11.67
C LEU A 37 -10.95 -8.75 11.65
N GLY A 38 -10.15 -9.82 11.51
CA GLY A 38 -8.70 -9.74 11.41
C GLY A 38 -8.26 -8.99 10.16
N LEU A 39 -8.89 -9.27 9.01
CA LEU A 39 -8.62 -8.59 7.75
C LEU A 39 -8.99 -7.10 7.81
N VAL A 40 -10.16 -6.76 8.35
CA VAL A 40 -10.60 -5.36 8.50
C VAL A 40 -9.75 -4.61 9.51
N SER A 41 -9.33 -5.24 10.60
CA SER A 41 -8.50 -4.58 11.62
C SER A 41 -7.05 -4.40 11.17
N GLY A 42 -6.57 -5.24 10.25
CA GLY A 42 -5.21 -5.18 9.69
C GLY A 42 -5.05 -4.17 8.55
N THR A 43 -6.13 -3.52 8.08
CA THR A 43 -6.03 -2.51 7.03
C THR A 43 -5.39 -1.22 7.55
N SER A 44 -4.57 -0.57 6.73
CA SER A 44 -4.07 0.77 7.03
C SER A 44 -5.23 1.74 7.22
N GLN A 45 -5.02 2.74 8.10
CA GLN A 45 -6.01 3.80 8.28
C GLN A 45 -6.25 4.56 6.98
N LEU A 46 -7.52 4.88 6.71
CA LEU A 46 -7.90 5.65 5.53
C LEU A 46 -7.28 7.04 5.60
N ARG A 47 -6.76 7.49 4.46
CA ARG A 47 -6.13 8.80 4.35
C ARG A 47 -7.18 9.90 4.17
N PRO A 48 -6.90 11.12 4.64
CA PRO A 48 -7.83 12.24 4.50
C PRO A 48 -8.05 12.56 3.02
N ILE A 49 -9.32 12.65 2.61
CA ILE A 49 -9.72 12.99 1.23
C ILE A 49 -9.35 14.45 0.90
N GLN A 50 -9.34 15.31 1.90
CA GLN A 50 -9.06 16.74 1.73
C GLN A 50 -7.56 17.02 1.71
N TRP A 51 -7.06 17.53 0.59
CA TRP A 51 -5.63 17.83 0.40
C TRP A 51 -5.07 18.83 1.41
N ARG A 52 -5.86 19.79 1.90
CA ARG A 52 -5.41 20.73 2.93
C ARG A 52 -5.16 20.04 4.28
N VAL A 53 -6.01 19.09 4.65
CA VAL A 53 -5.86 18.31 5.89
C VAL A 53 -4.70 17.32 5.75
N TRP A 54 -4.56 16.71 4.57
CA TRP A 54 -3.40 15.88 4.25
C TRP A 54 -2.09 16.66 4.36
N ALA A 55 -2.00 17.82 3.69
CA ALA A 55 -0.79 18.64 3.69
C ALA A 55 -0.40 19.06 5.11
N GLY A 56 -1.36 19.52 5.91
CA GLY A 56 -1.11 19.86 7.32
C GLY A 56 -0.64 18.66 8.16
N LYS A 57 -1.19 17.47 7.92
CA LYS A 57 -0.75 16.24 8.61
C LYS A 57 0.68 15.84 8.21
N ILE A 58 1.01 15.93 6.92
CA ILE A 58 2.37 15.67 6.40
C ILE A 58 3.39 16.64 6.98
N GLU A 59 3.06 17.93 7.07
CA GLU A 59 3.96 18.95 7.64
C GLU A 59 4.22 18.69 9.14
N GLN A 60 3.24 18.15 9.86
CA GLN A 60 3.38 17.84 11.29
C GLN A 60 4.10 16.52 11.57
N GLU A 61 3.74 15.45 10.86
CA GLU A 61 4.22 14.09 11.15
C GLU A 61 5.45 13.70 10.30
N GLY A 62 5.70 14.43 9.20
CA GLY A 62 6.77 14.15 8.26
C GLY A 62 6.69 12.76 7.64
N GLU A 63 7.79 12.32 7.03
CA GLU A 63 7.91 10.96 6.50
C GLU A 63 7.92 9.89 7.62
N VAL A 64 8.25 10.30 8.85
CA VAL A 64 8.35 9.43 10.02
C VAL A 64 6.98 8.91 10.46
N GLY A 65 5.92 9.71 10.34
CA GLY A 65 4.54 9.30 10.66
C GLY A 65 3.90 8.34 9.67
N PHE A 66 4.50 8.15 8.50
CA PHE A 66 4.02 7.25 7.45
C PHE A 66 4.89 6.01 7.29
N ARG A 67 5.68 5.67 8.31
CA ARG A 67 6.41 4.40 8.37
C ARG A 67 5.50 3.31 8.88
N ASN A 68 5.46 2.20 8.17
CA ASN A 68 4.77 0.99 8.61
C ASN A 68 5.55 0.31 9.76
N SER A 69 4.97 -0.72 10.38
CA SER A 69 5.59 -1.45 11.50
C SER A 69 6.91 -2.14 11.14
N SER A 70 7.19 -2.33 9.84
CA SER A 70 8.48 -2.82 9.31
C SER A 70 9.52 -1.71 9.12
N GLY A 71 9.17 -0.44 9.40
CA GLY A 71 10.07 0.70 9.28
C GLY A 71 10.27 1.20 7.85
N GLU A 72 9.55 0.66 6.88
CA GLU A 72 9.52 1.13 5.50
C GLU A 72 8.53 2.30 5.38
N VAL A 73 8.79 3.22 4.45
CA VAL A 73 7.82 4.28 4.14
C VAL A 73 6.66 3.62 3.40
N GLU A 74 5.43 3.97 3.79
CA GLU A 74 4.22 3.46 3.13
C GLU A 74 4.36 3.61 1.62
N LYS A 75 4.16 2.52 0.88
CA LYS A 75 4.43 2.44 -0.56
C LYS A 75 3.65 3.47 -1.39
N ASP A 76 2.52 3.91 -0.83
CA ASP A 76 1.64 4.90 -1.43
C ASP A 76 1.85 6.31 -0.86
N TYR A 77 2.96 6.58 -0.16
CA TYR A 77 3.29 7.91 0.33
C TYR A 77 3.64 8.83 -0.84
N VAL A 78 2.74 9.75 -1.15
CA VAL A 78 2.90 10.73 -2.25
C VAL A 78 3.62 12.01 -1.78
N GLY A 79 3.81 12.19 -0.47
CA GLY A 79 4.41 13.38 0.12
C GLY A 79 3.47 14.60 0.13
N ASN A 80 4.04 15.81 0.24
CA ASN A 80 3.26 17.06 0.23
C ASN A 80 2.65 17.27 -1.17
N PRO A 81 1.30 17.33 -1.30
CA PRO A 81 0.64 17.53 -2.60
C PRO A 81 0.97 18.88 -3.26
N PHE A 82 1.38 19.89 -2.49
CA PHE A 82 1.77 21.21 -2.99
C PHE A 82 3.25 21.35 -3.32
N ARG A 83 4.04 20.28 -3.17
CA ARG A 83 5.49 20.31 -3.43
C ARG A 83 5.85 20.86 -4.82
N LEU A 84 5.00 20.61 -5.82
CA LEU A 84 5.21 21.10 -7.18
C LEU A 84 5.01 22.62 -7.31
N LEU A 85 4.08 23.19 -6.53
CA LEU A 85 3.83 24.63 -6.47
C LEU A 85 4.91 25.37 -5.69
N GLU A 86 5.48 24.73 -4.66
CA GLU A 86 6.56 25.29 -3.86
C GLU A 86 7.90 25.24 -4.59
N SER A 87 8.26 24.07 -5.14
CA SER A 87 9.54 23.89 -5.84
C SER A 87 9.60 24.56 -7.20
N ARG A 88 8.44 24.86 -7.82
CA ARG A 88 8.30 25.46 -9.16
C ARG A 88 9.39 24.96 -10.14
N PRO A 89 9.42 23.67 -10.48
CA PRO A 89 10.50 23.11 -11.29
C PRO A 89 10.66 23.79 -12.66
N GLY A 90 9.57 24.34 -13.21
CA GLY A 90 9.59 25.09 -14.47
C GLY A 90 10.21 26.49 -14.40
N PHE A 91 10.50 27.02 -13.20
CA PHE A 91 11.08 28.35 -13.00
C PHE A 91 12.50 28.31 -12.43
N ILE A 92 13.16 27.15 -12.52
CA ILE A 92 14.54 26.98 -12.06
C ILE A 92 15.50 27.75 -12.98
N ASP A 93 16.42 28.49 -12.38
CA ASP A 93 17.56 29.07 -13.12
C ASP A 93 18.58 27.99 -13.45
N ILE A 94 18.44 27.43 -14.66
CA ILE A 94 19.31 26.37 -15.19
C ILE A 94 20.77 26.85 -15.28
N ARG A 95 21.02 28.14 -15.53
CA ARG A 95 22.39 28.66 -15.66
C ARG A 95 23.08 28.71 -14.31
N LYS A 96 22.38 29.19 -13.29
CA LYS A 96 22.87 29.20 -11.92
C LYS A 96 23.18 27.79 -11.42
N GLN A 97 22.25 26.84 -11.56
CA GLN A 97 22.49 25.45 -11.15
C GLN A 97 23.70 24.82 -11.83
N ARG A 98 23.89 25.06 -13.13
CA ARG A 98 25.06 24.55 -13.86
C ARG A 98 26.37 25.16 -13.36
N SER A 99 26.38 26.44 -13.01
CA SER A 99 27.58 27.09 -12.43
C SER A 99 27.91 26.60 -11.02
N GLU A 100 26.89 26.38 -10.19
CA GLU A 100 27.05 25.82 -8.84
C GLU A 100 27.61 24.39 -8.91
N PHE A 101 27.06 23.55 -9.78
CA PHE A 101 27.57 22.20 -10.01
C PHE A 101 29.03 22.21 -10.51
N ALA A 102 29.35 23.06 -11.49
CA ALA A 102 30.72 23.16 -12.00
C ALA A 102 31.72 23.64 -10.92
N THR A 103 31.28 24.54 -10.03
CA THR A 103 32.10 25.01 -8.91
C THR A 103 32.29 23.91 -7.87
N TRP A 104 31.23 23.16 -7.57
CA TRP A 104 31.28 22.03 -6.64
C TRP A 104 32.25 20.93 -7.12
N VAL A 105 32.14 20.50 -8.38
CA VAL A 105 33.07 19.51 -8.97
C VAL A 105 34.52 19.99 -8.93
N LYS A 106 34.75 21.30 -9.18
CA LYS A 106 36.09 21.88 -9.12
C LYS A 106 36.65 21.88 -7.70
N ASN A 107 35.83 22.14 -6.69
CA ASN A 107 36.28 22.13 -5.29
C ASN A 107 36.59 20.70 -4.82
N GLU A 108 35.80 19.71 -5.23
CA GLU A 108 36.04 18.30 -4.91
C GLU A 108 37.36 17.79 -5.52
N ALA A 109 37.69 18.23 -6.74
CA ALA A 109 38.97 17.94 -7.40
C ALA A 109 40.18 18.67 -6.81
N VAL A 110 39.97 19.68 -5.95
CA VAL A 110 41.04 20.45 -5.28
C VAL A 110 41.33 19.92 -3.87
N GLU A 111 40.39 19.20 -3.25
CA GLU A 111 40.59 18.52 -1.95
C GLU A 111 41.25 17.13 -2.06
N THR A 112 41.44 16.60 -3.27
CA THR A 112 42.22 15.39 -3.57
C THR A 112 43.65 15.70 -3.98
#